data_AF-A0A523WT05-F1
#
_entry.id   AF-A0A523WT05-F1
#
_cell.length_a   1.000
_cell.length_b   1.000
_cell.length_c   1.000
_cell.angle_alpha   90.00
_cell.angle_beta   90.00
_cell.angle_gamma   90.00
#
_symmetry.space_group_name_H-M   'P 1'
#
loop_
_entity.id
_entity.type
_entity.pdbx_description
1 polymer ?
#
loop_
_entity_poly.entity_id
_entity_poly.type
_entity_poly.pdbx_seq_one_letter_code
_entity_poly.pdbx_strand_id
1 'polypeptide(L)'
;MLRDRWDSRTAFVLASIGSAIGLGNVWRFPYVCYANGGGAFLLAYLVALFIAGIPLLILEFGLGQKMNGSAPQSFFKVKKRYE
;
A
#
# COMPACT_ATOMS: atom_id res chain seq x y z
N MET A 1 13.79 20.66 -11.60
CA MET A 1 12.42 21.00 -11.16
C MET A 1 12.29 20.59 -9.70
N LEU A 2 12.05 21.53 -8.79
CA LEU A 2 11.63 21.22 -7.43
C LEU A 2 10.29 20.46 -7.52
N ARG A 3 10.20 19.30 -6.88
CA ARG A 3 8.93 18.56 -6.77
C ARG A 3 8.10 19.18 -5.66
N ASP A 4 6.84 19.46 -5.95
CA ASP A 4 5.88 19.85 -4.93
C ASP A 4 5.76 18.76 -3.86
N ARG A 5 5.77 19.20 -2.61
CA ARG A 5 5.57 18.38 -1.43
C ARG A 5 4.17 18.61 -0.91
N TRP A 6 3.63 17.60 -0.24
CA TRP A 6 2.38 17.76 0.50
C TRP A 6 2.58 18.78 1.62
N ASP A 7 1.66 19.73 1.72
CA ASP A 7 1.67 20.79 2.72
C ASP A 7 1.44 20.25 4.13
N SER A 8 0.70 19.14 4.25
CA SER A 8 0.45 18.45 5.52
C SER A 8 0.60 16.94 5.40
N ARG A 9 1.22 16.32 6.43
CA ARG A 9 1.28 14.86 6.58
C ARG A 9 -0.12 14.25 6.65
N THR A 10 -1.05 14.93 7.30
CA THR A 10 -2.45 14.47 7.44
C THR A 10 -3.14 14.43 6.08
N ALA A 11 -2.90 15.45 5.23
CA ALA A 11 -3.44 15.47 3.87
C ALA A 11 -2.89 14.29 3.04
N PHE A 12 -1.59 14.00 3.15
CA PHE A 12 -0.99 12.84 2.49
C PHE A 12 -1.58 11.51 2.97
N VAL A 13 -1.76 11.33 4.28
CA VAL A 13 -2.34 10.11 4.86
C VAL A 13 -3.79 9.94 4.42
N LEU A 14 -4.61 10.99 4.47
CA LEU A 14 -6.01 10.93 4.04
C LEU A 14 -6.14 10.61 2.55
N ALA A 15 -5.32 11.23 1.69
CA ALA A 15 -5.28 10.91 0.26
C ALA A 15 -4.89 9.44 0.01
N SER A 16 -3.92 8.92 0.78
CA SER A 16 -3.48 7.53 0.71
C SER A 16 -4.58 6.55 1.15
N ILE A 17 -5.30 6.87 2.23
CA ILE A 17 -6.44 6.09 2.71
C ILE A 17 -7.57 6.10 1.66
N GLY A 18 -7.88 7.27 1.10
CA GLY A 18 -8.88 7.40 0.02
C GLY A 18 -8.53 6.60 -1.23
N SER A 19 -7.24 6.49 -1.56
CA SER A 19 -6.77 5.63 -2.66
C SER A 19 -6.83 4.14 -2.33
N ALA A 20 -6.68 3.76 -1.06
CA ALA A 20 -6.64 2.36 -0.62
C ALA A 20 -8.04 1.75 -0.41
N ILE A 21 -9.03 2.56 -0.05
CA ILE A 21 -10.41 2.10 0.17
C ILE A 21 -11.20 2.20 -1.12
N GLY A 22 -11.57 1.04 -1.70
CA GLY A 22 -12.41 0.96 -2.90
C GLY A 22 -13.61 0.01 -2.73
N LEU A 23 -14.37 -0.15 -3.82
CA LEU A 23 -15.56 -1.03 -3.89
C LEU A 23 -15.27 -2.47 -3.45
N GLY A 24 -14.04 -2.95 -3.70
CA GLY A 24 -13.58 -4.27 -3.27
C GLY A 24 -13.66 -4.49 -1.75
N ASN A 25 -13.41 -3.45 -0.94
CA ASN A 25 -13.48 -3.57 0.51
C ASN A 25 -14.92 -3.70 1.01
N VAL A 26 -15.89 -3.14 0.27
CA VAL A 26 -17.31 -3.15 0.67
C VAL A 26 -18.03 -4.41 0.22
N TRP A 27 -17.71 -4.95 -0.96
CA TRP A 27 -18.45 -6.09 -1.52
C TRP A 27 -17.65 -7.38 -1.59
N ARG A 28 -16.40 -7.32 -2.07
CA ARG A 28 -15.58 -8.53 -2.26
C ARG A 28 -15.09 -9.08 -0.93
N PHE A 29 -14.63 -8.21 -0.02
CA PHE A 29 -14.10 -8.65 1.26
C PHE A 29 -15.14 -9.39 2.12
N PRO A 30 -16.37 -8.88 2.32
CA PRO A 30 -17.39 -9.62 3.08
C PRO A 30 -17.77 -10.94 2.43
N TYR A 31 -17.87 -10.97 1.10
CA TYR A 31 -18.16 -12.20 0.36
C TYR A 31 -17.09 -13.27 0.54
N VAL A 32 -15.81 -12.90 0.37
CA VAL A 32 -14.67 -13.83 0.56
C VAL A 32 -14.59 -14.28 2.01
N CYS A 33 -14.78 -13.38 2.97
CA CYS A 33 -14.81 -13.71 4.39
C CYS A 33 -15.89 -14.75 4.68
N TYR A 34 -17.13 -14.52 4.23
CA TYR A 34 -18.23 -15.47 4.39
C TYR A 34 -17.93 -16.84 3.75
N ALA A 35 -17.42 -16.86 2.52
CA ALA A 35 -17.11 -18.09 1.79
C ALA A 35 -15.96 -18.92 2.42
N ASN A 36 -15.05 -18.28 3.16
CA ASN A 36 -13.87 -18.92 3.76
C ASN A 36 -14.01 -19.18 5.27
N GLY A 37 -15.23 -19.39 5.77
CA GLY A 37 -15.48 -19.71 7.17
C GLY A 37 -15.76 -18.48 8.05
N GLY A 38 -16.22 -17.38 7.46
CA GLY A 38 -16.65 -16.17 8.16
C GLY A 38 -15.55 -15.60 9.05
N GLY A 39 -15.82 -15.47 10.34
CA GLY A 39 -14.88 -14.90 11.31
C GLY A 39 -13.53 -15.62 11.40
N ALA A 40 -13.45 -16.92 11.09
CA ALA A 40 -12.18 -17.66 11.11
C ALA A 40 -11.19 -17.16 10.04
N PHE A 41 -11.70 -16.70 8.89
CA PHE A 41 -10.89 -16.12 7.82
C PHE A 41 -10.13 -14.87 8.28
N LEU A 42 -10.68 -14.11 9.24
CA LEU A 42 -10.04 -12.89 9.75
C LEU A 42 -8.67 -13.18 10.37
N LEU A 43 -8.47 -14.35 10.99
CA LEU A 43 -7.18 -14.71 11.56
C LEU A 43 -6.12 -14.87 10.46
N ALA A 44 -6.43 -15.64 9.42
CA ALA A 44 -5.54 -15.82 8.27
C ALA A 44 -5.29 -14.49 7.54
N TYR A 45 -6.33 -13.66 7.40
CA TYR A 45 -6.22 -12.32 6.83
C TYR A 45 -5.28 -11.42 7.63
N LEU A 46 -5.40 -11.39 8.96
CA LEU A 46 -4.52 -10.60 9.83
C LEU A 46 -3.07 -11.10 9.74
N VAL A 47 -2.84 -12.40 9.74
CA VAL A 47 -1.49 -12.97 9.58
C VAL A 47 -0.87 -12.53 8.25
N ALA A 48 -1.61 -12.65 7.14
CA ALA A 48 -1.16 -12.18 5.83
C ALA A 48 -0.93 -10.66 5.81
N LEU A 49 -1.77 -9.88 6.49
CA LEU A 49 -1.63 -8.43 6.61
C LEU A 49 -0.34 -8.06 7.34
N PHE A 50 -0.02 -8.71 8.46
CA PHE A 50 1.20 -8.39 9.22
C PHE A 50 2.48 -8.88 8.55
N ILE A 51 2.46 -10.06 7.91
CA ILE A 51 3.66 -10.66 7.31
C ILE A 51 3.96 -10.06 5.93
N ALA A 52 2.93 -9.78 5.12
CA ALA A 52 3.11 -9.33 3.75
C ALA A 52 2.54 -7.93 3.53
N GLY A 53 1.30 -7.67 3.93
CA GLY A 53 0.61 -6.41 3.64
C GLY A 53 1.34 -5.18 4.16
N ILE A 54 1.60 -5.11 5.47
CA ILE A 54 2.27 -3.98 6.11
C ILE A 54 3.72 -3.83 5.63
N PRO A 55 4.56 -4.89 5.59
CA PRO A 55 5.92 -4.76 5.10
C PRO A 55 6.02 -4.28 3.65
N LEU A 56 5.16 -4.78 2.75
CA LEU A 56 5.12 -4.32 1.36
C LEU A 56 4.69 -2.87 1.23
N LEU A 57 3.69 -2.44 2.03
CA LEU A 57 3.22 -1.07 2.05
C LEU A 57 4.30 -0.10 2.57
N ILE A 58 5.04 -0.49 3.61
CA ILE A 58 6.20 0.29 4.09
C ILE A 58 7.29 0.36 3.02
N LEU A 59 7.57 -0.75 2.33
CA LEU A 59 8.56 -0.80 1.26
C LEU A 59 8.19 0.15 0.12
N GLU A 60 6.93 0.13 -0.32
CA GLU A 60 6.44 0.97 -1.42
C GLU A 60 6.51 2.46 -1.07
N PHE A 61 6.00 2.86 0.11
CA PHE A 61 6.09 4.25 0.56
C PHE A 61 7.53 4.70 0.79
N GLY A 62 8.36 3.86 1.41
CA GLY A 62 9.77 4.14 1.65
C GLY A 62 10.54 4.32 0.33
N LEU A 63 10.26 3.48 -0.67
CA LEU A 63 10.87 3.59 -1.98
C LEU A 63 10.43 4.87 -2.70
N GLY A 64 9.14 5.20 -2.68
CA GLY A 64 8.60 6.42 -3.26
C GLY A 64 9.21 7.68 -2.65
N GLN A 65 9.32 7.72 -1.32
CA GLN A 65 9.94 8.85 -0.60
C GLN A 65 11.45 8.98 -0.86
N LYS A 66 12.17 7.85 -0.92
CA LYS A 66 13.61 7.85 -1.13
C LYS A 66 14.00 8.23 -2.56
N MET A 67 13.30 7.66 -3.55
CA MET A 67 13.63 7.89 -4.97
C MET A 67 13.10 9.24 -5.49
N ASN A 68 12.07 9.79 -4.83
CA ASN A 68 11.37 11.01 -5.26
C ASN A 68 11.13 11.01 -6.78
N GLY A 69 10.71 9.85 -7.30
CA GLY A 69 10.47 9.55 -8.71
C GLY A 69 9.03 9.07 -8.93
N SER A 70 8.56 9.06 -10.18
CA SER A 70 7.34 8.29 -10.52
C SER A 70 7.65 6.79 -10.46
N ALA A 71 6.64 5.92 -10.40
CA ALA A 71 6.86 4.48 -10.26
C ALA A 71 7.89 3.92 -11.27
N PRO A 72 7.82 4.19 -12.59
CA PRO A 72 8.82 3.69 -13.54
C PRO A 72 10.22 4.21 -13.24
N GLN A 73 10.36 5.51 -12.97
CA GLN A 73 11.66 6.14 -12.68
C GLN A 73 12.29 5.61 -11.39
N SER A 74 11.47 5.35 -10.36
CA SER A 74 11.93 4.77 -9.10
C SER A 74 12.48 3.36 -9.31
N PHE A 75 11.81 2.51 -10.10
CA PHE A 75 12.31 1.18 -10.42
C PHE A 75 13.61 1.21 -11.24
N PHE A 76 13.73 2.10 -12.24
CA PHE A 76 14.99 2.25 -13.00
C PHE A 76 16.16 2.72 -12.12
N LYS A 77 15.92 3.65 -11.19
CA LYS A 77 16.95 4.13 -10.24
C LYS A 77 17.37 3.04 -9.25
N VAL A 78 16.45 2.18 -8.85
CA VAL A 78 16.74 1.02 -8.00
C VAL A 78 17.60 0.00 -8.74
N LYS A 79 17.28 -0.31 -10.00
CA LYS A 79 18.05 -1.26 -10.83
C LYS A 79 19.52 -0.86 -10.94
N LYS A 80 19.81 0.44 -11.16
CA LYS A 80 21.19 0.96 -11.25
C LYS A 80 22.01 0.82 -9.95
N ARG A 81 21.37 0.54 -8.81
CA ARG A 81 22.05 0.32 -7.53
C ARG A 81 22.37 -1.17 -7.27
N TYR A 82 21.78 -2.08 -8.04
CA TYR A 82 21.95 -3.53 -7.93
C TYR A 82 22.62 -4.16 -9.18
N GLU A 83 22.96 -3.34 -10.18
CA GLU A 83 24.01 -3.61 -11.17
C GLU A 83 25.35 -3.11 -10.62
#